data_AF-A0A9D4LYZ7-F1
#
_entry.id   AF-A0A9D4LYZ7-F1
#
_cell.length_a   1.000
_cell.length_b   1.000
_cell.length_c   1.000
_cell.angle_alpha   90.00
_cell.angle_beta   90.00
_cell.angle_gamma   90.00
#
_symmetry.space_group_name_H-M   'P 1'
#
loop_
_entity.id
_entity.type
_entity.pdbx_description
1 polymer ?
#
loop_
_entity_poly.entity_id
_entity_poly.type
_entity_poly.pdbx_seq_one_letter_code
_entity_poly.pdbx_strand_id
1 'polypeptide(L)'
;MDAKLLLVFIGIVQISSGMMIEKERVHGKVVKFCTHKGIRFLPKSNFIDYDECMTCECSDDGLSCYSMCSDLMAYDESQCTSVKIACQNKWVLTADTTKTCPEDMIPEY
;
A
#
# COMPACT_ATOMS: atom_id res chain seq x y z
N MET A 1 4.14 -9.21 -37.66
CA MET A 1 4.70 -8.96 -36.32
C MET A 1 3.57 -8.39 -35.51
N ASP A 2 3.08 -9.20 -34.59
CA ASP A 2 1.76 -9.15 -33.97
C ASP A 2 1.61 -8.03 -32.94
N ALA A 3 0.60 -7.18 -33.14
CA ALA A 3 0.16 -6.19 -32.16
C ALA A 3 -0.66 -6.89 -31.06
N LYS A 4 -0.05 -7.14 -29.90
CA LYS A 4 -0.78 -7.55 -28.70
C LYS A 4 -1.37 -6.32 -28.02
N LEU A 5 -2.68 -6.15 -28.18
CA LEU A 5 -3.54 -5.26 -27.41
C LEU A 5 -3.48 -5.68 -25.93
N LEU A 6 -2.80 -4.90 -25.09
CA LEU A 6 -2.77 -5.14 -23.64
C LEU A 6 -3.99 -4.46 -23.02
N LEU A 7 -4.92 -5.27 -22.51
CA LEU A 7 -6.06 -4.82 -21.72
C LEU A 7 -5.57 -4.13 -20.44
N VAL A 8 -5.79 -2.82 -20.32
CA VAL A 8 -5.57 -2.06 -19.10
C VAL A 8 -6.71 -2.41 -18.13
N PHE A 9 -6.45 -3.33 -17.21
CA PHE A 9 -7.31 -3.49 -16.04
C PHE A 9 -6.96 -2.36 -15.06
N ILE A 10 -7.79 -1.31 -15.00
CA ILE A 10 -7.83 -0.38 -13.87
C ILE A 10 -8.46 -1.15 -12.70
N GLY A 11 -7.69 -2.11 -12.17
CA GLY A 11 -8.02 -2.82 -10.96
C GLY A 11 -7.56 -1.97 -9.80
N ILE A 12 -8.50 -1.39 -9.06
CA ILE A 12 -8.25 -1.05 -7.67
C ILE A 12 -7.78 -2.36 -7.04
N VAL A 13 -6.49 -2.50 -6.75
CA VAL A 13 -5.96 -3.69 -6.06
C VAL A 13 -6.43 -3.56 -4.61
N GLN A 14 -7.65 -4.02 -4.37
CA GLN A 14 -8.19 -4.25 -3.06
C GLN A 14 -7.45 -5.48 -2.52
N ILE A 15 -6.36 -5.27 -1.79
CA ILE A 15 -5.64 -6.36 -1.11
C ILE A 15 -6.56 -6.83 0.02
N SER A 16 -7.49 -7.73 -0.32
CA SER A 16 -8.35 -8.39 0.64
C SER A 16 -7.49 -9.29 1.52
N SER A 17 -7.19 -8.86 2.73
CA SER A 17 -6.63 -9.72 3.77
C SER A 17 -7.38 -9.49 5.07
N GLY A 18 -8.30 -10.41 5.35
CA GLY A 18 -8.83 -10.66 6.70
C GLY A 18 -9.86 -9.66 7.21
N MET A 19 -11.13 -9.87 6.84
CA MET A 19 -12.26 -9.40 7.64
C MET A 19 -12.22 -10.07 9.03
N MET A 20 -11.47 -9.51 9.99
CA MET A 20 -11.49 -9.98 11.37
C MET A 20 -11.99 -8.88 12.28
N ILE A 21 -13.33 -8.85 12.43
CA ILE A 21 -13.96 -8.21 13.57
C ILE A 21 -13.97 -9.20 14.72
N GLU A 22 -13.05 -9.02 15.68
CA GLU A 22 -13.13 -9.72 16.95
C GLU A 22 -14.23 -9.07 17.81
N LYS A 23 -15.06 -9.91 18.43
CA LYS A 23 -16.10 -9.46 19.37
C LYS A 23 -15.70 -9.87 20.77
N GLU A 24 -15.60 -8.90 21.67
CA GLU A 24 -15.27 -9.14 23.08
C GLU A 24 -16.33 -8.53 23.99
N ARG A 25 -16.59 -9.16 25.13
CA ARG A 25 -17.48 -8.60 26.16
C ARG A 25 -16.68 -7.79 27.17
N VAL A 26 -16.80 -6.48 27.12
CA VAL A 26 -16.22 -5.55 28.10
C VAL A 26 -17.36 -4.97 28.94
N HIS A 27 -17.34 -5.21 30.26
CA HIS A 27 -18.40 -4.77 31.19
C HIS A 27 -19.82 -5.16 30.75
N GLY A 28 -19.99 -6.37 30.20
CA GLY A 28 -21.27 -6.88 29.73
C GLY A 28 -21.73 -6.33 28.36
N LYS A 29 -20.99 -5.41 27.75
CA LYS A 29 -21.25 -4.90 26.40
C LYS A 29 -20.37 -5.64 25.38
N VAL A 30 -20.94 -6.04 24.26
CA VAL A 30 -20.17 -6.56 23.13
C VAL A 30 -19.52 -5.38 22.41
N VAL A 31 -18.20 -5.38 22.37
CA VAL A 31 -17.38 -4.42 21.64
C VAL A 31 -16.73 -5.14 20.46
N LYS A 32 -16.74 -4.50 19.30
CA LYS A 32 -16.09 -4.96 18.07
C LYS A 32 -14.71 -4.32 17.97
N PHE A 33 -13.73 -5.05 17.47
CA PHE A 33 -12.39 -4.53 17.17
C PHE A 33 -11.88 -5.09 15.85
N CYS A 34 -11.06 -4.31 15.14
CA CYS A 34 -10.22 -4.84 14.08
C CYS A 34 -8.85 -5.20 14.66
N THR A 35 -8.30 -6.34 14.25
CA THR A 35 -6.93 -6.73 14.62
C THR A 35 -6.02 -6.59 13.40
N HIS A 36 -4.98 -5.76 13.51
CA HIS A 36 -3.94 -5.61 12.49
C HIS A 36 -2.57 -5.78 13.13
N LYS A 37 -1.77 -6.73 12.64
CA LYS A 37 -0.44 -7.08 13.19
C LYS A 37 -0.42 -7.27 14.73
N GLY A 38 -1.50 -7.85 15.28
CA GLY A 38 -1.66 -8.09 16.72
C GLY A 38 -2.09 -6.87 17.54
N ILE A 39 -2.26 -5.70 16.91
CA ILE A 39 -2.78 -4.49 17.55
C ILE A 39 -4.29 -4.40 17.31
N ARG A 40 -5.03 -4.03 18.36
CA ARG A 40 -6.49 -3.88 18.30
C ARG A 40 -6.88 -2.43 18.10
N PHE A 41 -7.76 -2.22 17.14
CA PHE A 41 -8.28 -0.92 16.74
C PHE A 41 -9.79 -0.87 16.96
N LEU A 42 -10.26 0.24 17.52
CA LEU A 42 -11.70 0.48 17.71
C LEU A 42 -12.37 0.78 16.36
N PRO A 43 -13.67 0.50 16.23
CA PRO A 43 -14.43 0.92 15.06
C PRO A 43 -14.36 2.45 14.91
N LYS A 44 -14.37 2.91 13.66
CA LYS A 44 -14.20 4.31 13.23
C LYS A 44 -12.82 4.90 13.52
N SER A 45 -11.81 4.06 13.69
CA SER A 45 -10.42 4.51 13.81
C SER A 45 -9.70 4.38 12.46
N ASN A 46 -8.78 5.32 12.23
CA ASN A 46 -7.86 5.31 11.09
C ASN A 46 -6.43 5.23 11.63
N PHE A 47 -5.57 4.46 10.96
CA PHE A 47 -4.16 4.33 11.31
C PHE A 47 -3.31 4.09 10.06
N ILE A 48 -2.00 4.31 10.18
CA ILE A 48 -1.03 4.09 9.10
C ILE A 48 -0.17 2.89 9.47
N ASP A 49 -0.09 1.93 8.56
CA ASP A 49 0.92 0.88 8.57
C ASP A 49 2.15 1.39 7.79
N TYR A 50 3.19 1.79 8.52
CA TYR A 50 4.42 2.31 7.93
C TYR A 50 5.32 1.23 7.33
N ASP A 51 5.16 -0.05 7.72
CA ASP A 51 5.97 -1.12 7.13
C ASP A 51 5.45 -1.48 5.74
N GLU A 52 4.12 -1.51 5.59
CA GLU A 52 3.45 -1.86 4.34
C GLU A 52 3.01 -0.63 3.54
N CYS A 53 3.21 0.56 4.11
CA CYS A 53 2.84 1.84 3.51
C CYS A 53 1.37 1.92 3.11
N MET A 54 0.51 1.53 4.06
CA MET A 54 -0.93 1.52 3.90
C MET A 54 -1.59 2.45 4.90
N THR A 55 -2.65 3.13 4.44
CA THR A 55 -3.64 3.73 5.34
C THR A 55 -4.74 2.71 5.55
N CYS A 56 -5.07 2.44 6.81
CA CYS A 56 -6.10 1.50 7.19
C CYS A 56 -7.23 2.19 7.97
N GLU A 57 -8.45 1.78 7.69
CA GLU A 57 -9.67 2.16 8.40
C GLU A 57 -10.27 0.91 9.04
N CYS A 58 -10.50 0.96 10.35
CA CYS A 58 -11.33 -0.01 11.05
C CYS A 58 -12.77 0.51 11.10
N SER A 59 -13.69 -0.10 10.37
CA SER A 59 -15.11 0.22 10.36
C SER A 59 -15.93 -0.81 11.15
N ASP A 60 -17.24 -0.61 11.24
CA ASP A 60 -18.16 -1.59 11.84
C ASP A 60 -18.30 -2.88 11.02
N ASP A 61 -17.81 -2.85 9.77
CA ASP A 61 -17.89 -3.90 8.76
C ASP A 61 -16.55 -4.64 8.55
N GLY A 62 -15.43 -4.06 9.01
CA GLY A 62 -14.13 -4.73 9.02
C GLY A 62 -12.97 -3.77 8.91
N LEU A 63 -11.80 -4.32 8.59
CA LEU A 63 -10.59 -3.56 8.31
C LEU A 63 -10.44 -3.37 6.80
N SER A 64 -10.27 -2.13 6.36
CA SER A 64 -9.98 -1.76 4.98
C SER A 64 -8.65 -1.04 4.93
N CYS A 65 -7.69 -1.54 4.13
CA CYS A 65 -6.39 -0.90 3.94
C CYS A 65 -6.18 -0.51 2.47
N TYR A 66 -5.58 0.65 2.25
CA TYR A 66 -5.29 1.20 0.93
C TYR A 66 -3.81 1.61 0.86
N SER A 67 -3.13 1.26 -0.23
CA SER A 67 -1.76 1.69 -0.48
C SER A 67 -1.69 3.22 -0.51
N MET A 68 -0.78 3.81 0.27
CA MET A 68 -0.45 5.23 0.20
C MET A 68 0.45 5.55 -0.99
N CYS A 69 1.10 4.55 -1.56
CA CYS A 69 1.99 4.71 -2.68
C CYS A 69 1.23 4.51 -4.00
N SER A 70 1.43 5.41 -4.95
CA SER A 70 1.15 5.13 -6.36
C SER A 70 2.11 4.06 -6.85
N ASP A 71 1.63 3.06 -7.58
CA ASP A 71 2.52 2.14 -8.28
C ASP A 71 3.17 2.92 -9.43
N LEU A 72 4.44 3.29 -9.25
CA LEU A 72 5.23 3.82 -10.36
C LEU A 72 5.59 2.64 -11.26
N MET A 73 4.82 2.47 -12.34
CA MET A 73 5.25 1.61 -13.44
C MET A 73 6.45 2.27 -14.13
N ALA A 74 7.65 1.81 -13.81
CA ALA A 74 8.86 2.18 -14.53
C ALA A 74 9.02 1.25 -15.74
N TYR A 75 9.05 1.81 -16.95
CA TYR A 75 9.41 1.11 -18.18
C TYR A 75 10.94 1.23 -18.36
N ASP A 76 11.62 0.09 -18.54
CA ASP A 76 13.08 -0.04 -18.47
C ASP A 76 13.77 0.26 -19.81
N GLU A 77 14.33 1.46 -19.93
CA GLU A 77 15.62 1.72 -20.61
C GLU A 77 16.55 2.63 -19.77
N SER A 78 16.13 3.12 -18.59
CA SER A 78 16.93 4.01 -17.75
C SER A 78 17.67 3.25 -16.65
N GLN A 79 18.84 3.73 -16.24
CA GLN A 79 19.67 3.11 -15.17
C GLN A 79 19.08 3.30 -13.75
N CYS A 80 17.78 3.58 -13.65
CA CYS A 80 17.10 3.94 -12.44
C CYS A 80 15.89 3.05 -12.17
N THR A 81 15.65 2.77 -10.90
CA THR A 81 14.54 1.97 -10.42
C THR A 81 13.79 2.72 -9.33
N SER A 82 12.49 2.47 -9.21
CA SER A 82 11.67 3.06 -8.16
C SER A 82 11.72 2.16 -6.91
N VAL A 83 12.01 2.77 -5.77
CA VAL A 83 11.97 2.11 -4.45
C VAL A 83 11.05 2.86 -3.50
N LYS A 84 10.50 2.14 -2.52
CA LYS A 84 9.68 2.73 -1.46
C LYS A 84 10.56 3.02 -0.25
N ILE A 85 10.71 4.30 0.10
CA ILE A 85 11.43 4.74 1.31
C ILE A 85 10.48 5.60 2.13
N ALA A 86 10.16 5.15 3.35
CA ALA A 86 9.21 5.84 4.24
C ALA A 86 7.88 6.17 3.55
N CYS A 87 7.35 5.23 2.77
CA CYS A 87 6.08 5.34 2.06
C CYS A 87 6.01 6.43 0.99
N GLN A 88 7.18 6.92 0.56
CA GLN A 88 7.34 7.75 -0.62
C GLN A 88 8.08 6.96 -1.70
N ASN A 89 7.60 7.08 -2.93
CA ASN A 89 8.34 6.56 -4.07
C ASN A 89 9.55 7.45 -4.31
N LYS A 90 10.73 6.82 -4.41
CA LYS A 90 11.98 7.49 -4.78
C LYS A 90 12.61 6.76 -5.95
N TRP A 91 13.15 7.52 -6.88
CA TRP A 91 14.00 6.99 -7.95
C TRP A 91 15.43 6.89 -7.44
N VAL A 92 16.00 5.69 -7.57
CA VAL A 92 17.38 5.39 -7.15
C VAL A 92 18.12 4.72 -8.30
N LEU A 93 19.45 4.76 -8.28
CA LEU A 93 20.25 4.07 -9.29
C LEU A 93 20.10 2.56 -9.14
N THR A 94 19.89 1.86 -10.25
CA THR A 94 19.80 0.39 -10.26
C THR A 94 21.11 -0.26 -9.77
N ALA A 95 22.25 0.38 -10.06
CA ALA A 95 23.56 -0.08 -9.61
C ALA A 95 23.83 0.17 -8.10
N ASP A 96 23.12 1.13 -7.49
CA ASP A 96 23.31 1.52 -6.09
C ASP A 96 22.03 2.19 -5.55
N THR A 97 21.18 1.37 -4.91
CA THR A 97 19.86 1.80 -4.42
C THR A 97 19.93 2.77 -3.23
N THR A 98 21.13 3.06 -2.72
CA THR A 98 21.34 4.09 -1.69
C THR A 98 21.48 5.49 -2.27
N LYS A 99 21.67 5.60 -3.60
CA LYS A 99 21.83 6.87 -4.30
C LYS A 99 20.59 7.23 -5.08
N THR A 100 20.15 8.48 -4.91
CA THR A 100 19.07 9.06 -5.71
C THR A 100 19.45 9.09 -7.19
N CYS A 101 18.48 8.76 -8.05
CA CYS A 101 18.62 8.90 -9.49
C CYS A 101 18.68 10.39 -9.88
N PRO A 102 19.59 10.82 -10.77
CA PRO A 102 19.58 12.15 -11.36
C PRO A 102 18.26 12.46 -12.07
N GLU A 103 17.76 13.70 -11.99
CA GLU A 103 16.46 14.09 -12.57
C GLU A 103 16.38 13.86 -14.09
N ASP A 104 17.49 14.04 -14.81
CA ASP A 104 17.61 13.82 -16.26
C ASP A 104 17.52 12.34 -16.67
N MET A 105 17.61 11.42 -15.70
CA MET A 105 17.47 9.97 -15.91
C MET A 105 16.11 9.43 -15.45
N ILE A 106 15.27 10.25 -14.83
CA ILE A 106 13.93 9.88 -14.37
C ILE A 106 12.97 9.97 -15.57
N PRO A 107 12.18 8.92 -15.89
CA PRO A 107 11.20 8.99 -16.96
C PRO A 107 10.17 10.10 -16.69
N GLU A 108 9.98 11.00 -17.66
CA GLU A 108 8.87 11.96 -17.63
C GLU A 108 7.56 11.22 -18.00
N TYR A 109 6.49 11.50 -17.26
CA TYR A 109 5.15 10.92 -17.45
C TYR A 109 4.29 11.74 -18.41
#